data_AF-A0A0F9BHU8-F1
#
_entry.id   AF-A0A0F9BHU8-F1
#
_cell.length_a   1.000
_cell.length_b   1.000
_cell.length_c   1.000
_cell.angle_alpha   90.00
_cell.angle_beta   90.00
_cell.angle_gamma   90.00
#
_symmetry.space_group_name_H-M   'P 1'
#
loop_
_entity.id
_entity.type
_entity.pdbx_description
1 polymer ?
#
loop_
_entity_poly.entity_id
_entity_poly.type
_entity_poly.pdbx_seq_one_letter_code
_entity_poly.pdbx_strand_id
1 'polypeptide(L)'
;MRKASQLLSLLFAIVLMLALAIAALAQPSGPQFPVISADALKAELDSGGKIFVVDARSMAEYAQGHLPGAVSVPTDGTVSLTGALPKDKSFPIVFYCRGWG
;
A
#
# COMPACT_ATOMS: atom_id res chain seq x y z
N MET A 1 -26.08 48.57 6.48
CA MET A 1 -25.66 47.71 5.35
C MET A 1 -24.31 47.02 5.57
N ARG A 2 -23.27 47.69 6.10
CA ARG A 2 -21.94 47.07 6.33
C ARG A 2 -21.91 45.90 7.33
N LYS A 3 -22.78 45.89 8.36
CA LYS A 3 -22.80 44.80 9.37
C LYS A 3 -23.33 43.46 8.83
N ALA A 4 -24.31 43.50 7.93
CA ALA A 4 -24.93 42.29 7.36
C ALA A 4 -24.00 41.56 6.37
N SER A 5 -23.24 42.28 5.54
CA SER A 5 -22.27 41.67 4.63
C SER A 5 -21.05 41.08 5.35
N GLN A 6 -20.64 41.68 6.47
CA GLN A 6 -19.56 41.17 7.32
C GLN A 6 -19.98 39.87 8.04
N LEU A 7 -21.21 39.80 8.53
CA LEU A 7 -21.78 38.57 9.13
C LEU A 7 -21.86 37.42 8.11
N LEU A 8 -22.33 37.71 6.88
CA LEU A 8 -22.42 36.70 5.83
C LEU A 8 -21.03 36.19 5.39
N SER A 9 -20.05 37.09 5.29
CA SER A 9 -18.67 36.73 4.97
C SER A 9 -18.02 35.88 6.08
N LEU A 10 -18.30 36.20 7.35
CA LEU A 10 -17.80 35.45 8.49
C LEU A 10 -18.42 34.05 8.56
N LEU A 11 -19.73 33.94 8.33
CA LEU A 11 -20.42 32.64 8.25
C LEU A 11 -19.86 31.77 7.13
N PHE A 12 -19.61 32.34 5.96
CA PHE A 12 -18.99 31.62 4.84
C PHE A 12 -17.58 31.14 5.18
N ALA A 13 -16.75 31.99 5.80
CA ALA A 13 -15.40 31.62 6.22
C ALA A 13 -15.40 30.50 7.29
N ILE A 14 -16.34 30.54 8.23
CA ILE A 14 -16.51 29.49 9.26
C ILE A 14 -16.93 28.17 8.61
N VAL A 15 -17.90 28.20 7.70
CA VAL A 15 -18.36 27.00 6.97
C VAL A 15 -17.22 26.42 6.14
N LEU A 16 -16.43 27.26 5.47
CA LEU A 16 -15.27 26.83 4.70
C LEU A 16 -14.20 26.20 5.61
N MET A 17 -13.84 26.83 6.72
CA MET A 17 -12.89 26.27 7.68
C MET A 17 -13.37 24.94 8.26
N LEU A 18 -14.67 24.83 8.57
CA LEU A 18 -15.26 23.60 9.08
C LEU A 18 -15.22 22.49 8.04
N ALA A 19 -15.52 22.79 6.77
CA ALA A 19 -15.44 21.84 5.67
C ALA A 19 -14.01 21.32 5.44
N LEU A 20 -13.01 22.21 5.51
CA LEU A 20 -11.58 21.84 5.42
C LEU A 20 -11.15 20.96 6.60
N ALA A 21 -11.59 21.26 7.82
CA ALA A 21 -11.27 20.45 9.01
C ALA A 21 -11.89 19.05 8.93
N ILE A 22 -13.13 18.92 8.45
CA ILE A 22 -13.80 17.62 8.26
C ILE A 22 -13.05 16.79 7.20
N ALA A 23 -12.62 17.40 6.10
CA ALA A 23 -11.87 16.70 5.05
C ALA A 23 -10.52 16.15 5.55
N ALA A 24 -9.82 16.88 6.42
CA ALA A 24 -8.56 16.43 7.01
C ALA A 24 -8.73 15.20 7.93
N LEU A 25 -9.88 15.07 8.60
CA LEU A 25 -10.20 13.91 9.45
C LEU A 25 -10.68 12.68 8.66
N ALA A 26 -10.99 12.84 7.37
CA ALA A 26 -11.51 11.77 6.51
C ALA A 26 -10.42 11.02 5.73
N GLN A 27 -9.14 11.33 5.95
CA GLN A 27 -8.07 10.63 5.23
C GLN A 27 -7.97 9.18 5.71
N PRO A 28 -7.75 8.22 4.78
CA PRO A 28 -7.53 6.83 5.16
C PRO A 28 -6.34 6.74 6.12
N SER A 29 -6.60 6.21 7.31
CA SER A 29 -5.60 6.01 8.35
C SER A 29 -4.82 4.73 8.06
N GLY A 30 -3.66 4.85 7.41
CA GLY A 30 -2.75 3.74 7.22
C GLY A 30 -1.66 4.01 6.18
N PRO A 31 -0.55 3.24 6.21
CA PRO A 31 0.42 3.27 5.13
C PRO A 31 -0.24 2.79 3.84
N GLN A 32 -0.19 3.65 2.81
CA GLN A 32 -0.63 3.28 1.47
C GLN A 32 0.53 2.61 0.75
N PHE A 33 0.35 1.35 0.37
CA PHE A 33 1.32 0.62 -0.43
C PHE A 33 0.96 0.72 -1.92
N PRO A 34 1.89 1.10 -2.79
CA PRO A 34 1.64 1.09 -4.23
C PRO A 34 1.37 -0.33 -4.71
N VAL A 35 0.40 -0.48 -5.62
CA VAL A 35 0.03 -1.77 -6.22
C VAL A 35 0.62 -1.87 -7.61
N ILE A 36 1.20 -3.02 -7.93
CA ILE A 36 1.68 -3.37 -9.27
C ILE A 36 0.76 -4.41 -9.89
N SER A 37 0.47 -4.30 -11.19
CA SER A 37 -0.31 -5.33 -11.90
C SER A 37 0.54 -6.59 -12.15
N ALA A 38 -0.12 -7.72 -12.38
CA ALA A 38 0.58 -8.96 -12.73
C ALA A 38 1.44 -8.81 -13.99
N ASP A 39 0.92 -8.15 -15.02
CA ASP A 39 1.64 -7.92 -16.29
C ASP A 39 2.87 -7.01 -16.09
N ALA A 40 2.74 -5.96 -15.29
CA ALA A 40 3.85 -5.06 -15.01
C ALA A 40 4.93 -5.75 -14.18
N LEU A 41 4.55 -6.52 -13.15
CA LEU A 41 5.50 -7.31 -12.37
C LEU A 41 6.21 -8.34 -13.25
N LYS A 42 5.47 -9.02 -14.13
CA LYS A 42 6.04 -9.98 -15.09
C LYS A 42 7.07 -9.29 -16.00
N ALA A 43 6.72 -8.15 -16.59
CA ALA A 43 7.63 -7.42 -17.47
C ALA A 43 8.92 -7.00 -16.74
N GLU A 44 8.80 -6.58 -15.48
CA GLU A 44 9.96 -6.19 -14.66
C GLU A 44 10.84 -7.40 -14.29
N LEU A 45 10.24 -8.56 -14.00
CA LEU A 45 10.99 -9.79 -13.76
C LEU A 45 11.68 -10.30 -15.03
N ASP A 46 10.97 -10.26 -16.17
CA ASP A 46 11.49 -10.71 -17.47
C ASP A 46 12.64 -9.81 -17.97
N SER A 47 12.65 -8.52 -17.61
CA SER A 47 13.74 -7.58 -17.96
C SER A 47 14.99 -7.74 -17.07
N GLY A 48 14.94 -8.59 -16.05
CA GLY A 48 16.01 -8.74 -15.05
C GLY A 48 15.98 -7.68 -13.95
N GLY A 49 14.84 -7.03 -13.74
CA GLY A 49 14.59 -6.10 -12.65
C GLY A 49 14.89 -6.73 -11.29
N LYS A 50 15.56 -5.96 -10.42
CA LYS A 50 15.97 -6.42 -9.08
C LYS A 50 14.84 -6.17 -8.08
N ILE A 51 13.88 -7.09 -8.02
CA ILE A 51 12.76 -7.08 -7.07
C ILE A 51 12.89 -8.22 -6.07
N PHE A 52 12.58 -7.94 -4.80
CA PHE A 52 12.45 -8.97 -3.78
C PHE A 52 10.98 -9.38 -3.71
N VAL A 53 10.68 -10.60 -4.18
CA VAL A 53 9.30 -11.10 -4.27
C VAL A 53 8.99 -11.96 -3.05
N VAL A 54 7.85 -11.68 -2.40
CA VAL A 54 7.36 -12.43 -1.24
C VAL A 54 6.02 -13.08 -1.56
N ASP A 55 5.94 -14.40 -1.40
CA ASP A 55 4.71 -15.17 -1.51
C ASP A 55 4.07 -15.32 -0.13
N ALA A 56 2.93 -14.68 0.07
CA ALA A 56 2.20 -14.66 1.33
C ALA A 56 1.19 -15.82 1.48
N ARG A 57 1.13 -16.74 0.52
CA ARG A 57 0.23 -17.91 0.56
C ARG A 57 0.74 -18.99 1.53
N SER A 58 -0.02 -20.05 1.70
CA SER A 58 0.43 -21.21 2.49
C SER A 58 1.66 -21.88 1.86
N MET A 59 2.48 -22.54 2.69
CA MET A 59 3.63 -23.33 2.23
C MET A 59 3.23 -24.38 1.19
N ALA A 60 2.04 -24.99 1.35
CA ALA A 60 1.54 -26.01 0.42
C ALA A 60 1.31 -25.43 -0.99
N GLU A 61 0.73 -24.23 -1.08
CA GLU A 61 0.52 -23.54 -2.36
C GLU A 61 1.83 -23.08 -2.99
N TYR A 62 2.75 -22.58 -2.18
CA TYR A 62 4.10 -22.25 -2.65
C TYR A 62 4.80 -23.48 -3.24
N ALA A 63 4.73 -24.63 -2.56
CA ALA A 63 5.33 -25.88 -3.02
C ALA A 63 4.70 -26.43 -4.32
N GLN A 64 3.43 -26.13 -4.58
CA GLN A 64 2.75 -26.49 -5.84
C GLN A 64 3.22 -25.65 -7.03
N GLY A 65 3.79 -24.47 -6.77
CA GLY A 65 4.29 -23.56 -7.79
C GLY A 65 4.24 -22.10 -7.32
N HIS A 66 5.30 -21.35 -7.60
CA HIS A 66 5.48 -19.96 -7.19
C HIS A 66 6.32 -19.20 -8.21
N LEU A 67 6.38 -17.87 -8.09
CA LEU A 67 7.22 -17.04 -8.96
C LEU A 67 8.71 -17.36 -8.75
N PRO A 68 9.53 -17.48 -9.82
CA PRO A 68 10.96 -17.75 -9.69
C PRO A 68 11.65 -16.74 -8.76
N GLY A 69 12.41 -17.26 -7.78
CA GLY A 69 13.13 -16.44 -6.81
C GLY A 69 12.28 -15.84 -5.68
N ALA A 70 10.96 -16.10 -5.64
CA ALA A 70 10.11 -15.65 -4.55
C ALA A 70 10.43 -16.37 -3.23
N VAL A 71 10.37 -15.63 -2.12
CA VAL A 71 10.52 -16.18 -0.76
C VAL A 71 9.14 -16.42 -0.16
N SER A 72 8.90 -17.62 0.39
CA SER A 72 7.64 -17.93 1.06
C SER A 72 7.60 -17.37 2.48
N VAL A 73 6.55 -16.60 2.77
CA VAL A 73 6.27 -16.04 4.10
C VAL A 73 4.76 -16.12 4.35
N PRO A 74 4.26 -17.28 4.78
CA PRO A 74 2.84 -17.46 5.01
C PRO A 74 2.31 -16.48 6.07
N THR A 75 1.09 -15.99 5.87
CA THR A 75 0.43 -15.06 6.81
C THR A 75 0.00 -15.70 8.13
N ASP A 76 0.15 -17.02 8.27
CA ASP A 76 -0.13 -17.76 9.50
C ASP A 76 0.92 -17.53 10.61
N GLY A 77 1.97 -16.75 10.33
CA GLY A 77 3.01 -16.40 11.29
C GLY A 77 4.05 -17.48 11.53
N THR A 78 4.04 -18.57 10.75
CA THR A 78 5.01 -19.67 10.87
C THR A 78 6.42 -19.29 10.43
N VAL A 79 6.56 -18.25 9.59
CA VAL A 79 7.84 -17.79 9.04
C VAL A 79 8.01 -16.30 9.30
N SER A 80 9.19 -15.91 9.79
CA SER A 80 9.57 -14.51 9.98
C SER A 80 10.52 -14.05 8.87
N LEU A 81 10.31 -12.82 8.38
CA LEU A 81 11.20 -12.15 7.43
C LEU A 81 12.48 -11.57 8.07
N THR A 82 12.64 -11.72 9.39
CA THR A 82 13.74 -11.12 10.13
C THR A 82 15.09 -11.62 9.61
N GLY A 83 15.91 -10.71 9.10
CA GLY A 83 17.24 -11.01 8.53
C GLY A 83 17.24 -11.46 7.07
N ALA A 84 16.09 -11.75 6.47
CA ALA A 84 15.96 -12.12 5.06
C ALA A 84 15.72 -10.92 4.12
N LEU A 85 15.28 -9.78 4.69
CA LEU A 85 14.98 -8.58 3.92
C LEU A 85 16.23 -7.92 3.33
N PRO A 86 16.11 -7.29 2.14
CA PRO A 86 17.16 -6.41 1.62
C PRO A 86 17.58 -5.36 2.66
N LYS A 87 18.89 -5.16 2.82
CA LYS A 87 19.43 -4.14 3.74
C LYS A 87 19.15 -2.72 3.27
N ASP A 88 19.07 -2.54 1.95
CA ASP A 88 18.73 -1.27 1.32
C ASP A 88 17.21 -1.05 1.39
N LYS A 89 16.79 0.01 2.09
CA LYS A 89 15.37 0.36 2.26
C LYS A 89 14.72 0.90 0.98
N SER A 90 15.51 1.23 -0.05
CA SER A 90 15.00 1.62 -1.36
C SER A 90 14.82 0.44 -2.30
N PHE A 91 15.28 -0.76 -1.91
CA PHE A 91 15.12 -1.96 -2.71
C PHE A 91 13.63 -2.33 -2.82
N PRO A 92 13.08 -2.51 -4.03
CA PRO A 92 11.67 -2.77 -4.21
C PRO A 92 11.30 -4.16 -3.68
N ILE A 93 10.26 -4.21 -2.85
CA ILE A 93 9.68 -5.43 -2.31
C ILE A 93 8.25 -5.55 -2.81
N VAL A 94 7.91 -6.69 -3.39
CA VAL A 94 6.56 -6.97 -3.88
C VAL A 94 6.02 -8.20 -3.16
N PHE A 95 4.89 -8.01 -2.47
CA PHE A 95 4.13 -9.11 -1.87
C PHE A 95 3.01 -9.53 -2.81
N TYR A 96 2.79 -10.84 -2.95
CA TYR A 96 1.61 -11.37 -3.62
C TYR A 96 0.94 -12.45 -2.77
N CYS A 97 -0.37 -12.63 -2.99
CA CYS A 97 -1.15 -13.70 -2.39
C CYS A 97 -2.12 -14.27 -3.44
N ARG A 98 -3.15 -15.02 -3.04
CA ARG A 98 -4.22 -15.45 -3.96
C ARG A 98 -5.17 -14.31 -4.38
N GLY A 99 -4.99 -13.11 -3.85
CA GLY A 99 -5.97 -12.02 -3.93
C GLY A 99 -7.06 -12.14 -2.87
N TRP A 100 -8.07 -11.29 -2.98
CA TRP A 100 -9.26 -11.36 -2.11
C TRP A 100 -10.18 -12.46 -2.64
N GLY A 101 -10.48 -13.43 -1.78
CA GLY A 101 -11.51 -14.46 -1.97
C GLY A 101 -12.62 -14.25 -0.95
#